data_AF-A0A7C7VKF6-F1
#
_entry.id   AF-A0A7C7VKF6-F1
#
_cell.length_a   1.000
_cell.length_b   1.000
_cell.length_c   1.000
_cell.angle_alpha   90.00
_cell.angle_beta   90.00
_cell.angle_gamma   90.00
#
_symmetry.space_group_name_H-M   'P 1'
#
loop_
_entity.id
_entity.type
_entity.pdbx_description
1 polymer ?
#
loop_
_entity_poly.entity_id
_entity_poly.type
_entity_poly.pdbx_seq_one_letter_code
_entity_poly.pdbx_strand_id
1 'polypeptide(L)'
;MNLKNIEDLIGISRYLTVTLGIGGRIRCFPEDFLVEEILTDGSKASLKQAYNPSPEGWGRYLLCLLIKKDTDTIYALERIAKELGIMSSMIRAAGIKDARALTAQFISVGMVTPEKVLSLNIKGLKIVPVRFEKEALSSRNIYGNSFRVTIRDIRISLSYIEAQIKAILNEIYKLGGIPNFFGHQRFGTVRPITHLVGRYIIKGDVEKADLTNPAESVEFSNSSYIPPWIV
;
A
#
# COMPACT_ATOMS: atom_id res chain seq x y z
N MET A 1 21.93 20.88 -12.37
CA MET A 1 21.69 19.60 -13.05
C MET A 1 20.22 19.28 -12.96
N ASN A 2 19.54 19.26 -14.10
CA ASN A 2 18.08 19.20 -14.23
C ASN A 2 17.65 17.73 -14.05
N LEU A 3 17.34 17.32 -12.81
CA LEU A 3 16.64 16.06 -12.58
C LEU A 3 15.29 16.19 -13.27
N LYS A 4 15.14 15.59 -14.47
CA LYS A 4 13.82 15.43 -15.10
C LYS A 4 12.90 14.87 -14.02
N ASN A 5 11.81 15.58 -13.72
CA ASN A 5 10.84 15.13 -12.74
C ASN A 5 10.38 13.74 -13.18
N ILE A 6 10.47 12.76 -12.28
CA ILE A 6 10.08 11.37 -12.58
C ILE A 6 8.61 11.29 -13.04
N GLU A 7 7.80 12.24 -12.58
CA GLU A 7 6.39 12.41 -12.96
C GLU A 7 6.23 12.74 -14.45
N ASP A 8 7.07 13.62 -15.00
CA ASP A 8 7.02 13.96 -16.43
C ASP A 8 7.34 12.74 -17.31
N LEU A 9 8.28 11.89 -16.86
CA LEU A 9 8.64 10.66 -17.57
C LEU A 9 7.50 9.64 -17.64
N ILE A 10 6.56 9.70 -16.70
CA ILE A 10 5.40 8.80 -16.63
C ILE A 10 4.10 9.48 -17.07
N GLY A 11 4.19 10.67 -17.68
CA GLY A 11 3.06 11.39 -18.25
C GLY A 11 2.26 12.26 -17.25
N ILE A 12 2.77 12.47 -16.04
CA ILE A 12 2.17 13.35 -15.03
C ILE A 12 2.92 14.70 -15.08
N SER A 13 2.38 15.64 -15.85
CA SER A 13 3.03 16.95 -16.12
C SER A 13 2.27 18.15 -15.55
N ARG A 14 1.14 17.91 -14.88
CA ARG A 14 0.22 18.93 -14.37
C ARG A 14 -0.39 18.46 -13.05
N TYR A 15 -0.67 19.43 -12.19
CA TYR A 15 -1.41 19.24 -10.94
C TYR A 15 -2.84 19.73 -11.10
N LEU A 16 -3.76 19.15 -10.32
CA LEU A 16 -5.16 19.54 -10.33
C LEU A 16 -5.38 20.93 -9.71
N THR A 17 -4.64 21.21 -8.63
CA THR A 17 -4.78 22.42 -7.83
C THR A 17 -3.79 23.49 -8.25
N VAL A 18 -4.19 24.75 -8.11
CA VAL A 18 -3.30 25.91 -8.33
C VAL A 18 -2.66 26.39 -7.03
N THR A 19 -3.26 26.05 -5.89
CA THR A 19 -2.70 26.33 -4.57
C THR A 19 -1.36 25.58 -4.39
N LEU A 20 -0.33 26.28 -3.91
CA LEU A 20 0.98 25.71 -3.63
C LEU A 20 0.91 24.63 -2.53
N GLY A 21 1.70 23.57 -2.68
CA GLY A 21 1.83 22.52 -1.69
C GLY A 21 2.50 23.00 -0.40
N ILE A 22 2.31 22.24 0.68
CA ILE A 22 2.90 22.51 1.99
C ILE A 22 4.34 21.97 2.13
N GLY A 23 4.80 21.21 1.13
CA GLY A 23 6.09 20.50 1.15
C GLY A 23 6.17 19.42 2.25
N GLY A 24 7.38 19.17 2.75
CA GLY A 24 7.63 18.23 3.84
C GLY A 24 8.10 16.86 3.36
N ARG A 25 7.98 15.86 4.24
CA ARG A 25 8.44 14.48 4.01
C ARG A 25 7.42 13.47 4.51
N ILE A 26 7.15 12.45 3.72
CA ILE A 26 6.33 11.29 4.11
C ILE A 26 7.20 10.06 4.33
N ARG A 27 6.66 9.06 5.04
CA ARG A 27 7.32 7.76 5.31
C ARG A 27 8.69 7.93 5.99
N CYS A 28 8.84 8.92 6.87
CA CYS A 28 10.06 9.05 7.68
C CYS A 28 10.17 7.85 8.63
N PHE A 29 9.05 7.46 9.23
CA PHE A 29 8.86 6.21 9.97
C PHE A 29 7.75 5.37 9.32
N PRO A 30 7.76 4.03 9.44
CA PRO A 30 6.65 3.19 8.97
C PRO A 30 5.29 3.62 9.53
N GLU A 31 5.26 4.11 10.78
CA GLU A 31 4.06 4.60 11.46
C GLU A 31 3.50 5.91 10.88
N ASP A 32 4.26 6.62 10.04
CA ASP A 32 3.77 7.80 9.34
C ASP A 32 2.87 7.44 8.16
N PHE A 33 2.83 6.17 7.76
CA PHE A 33 2.03 5.70 6.65
C PHE A 33 1.20 4.51 7.11
N LEU A 34 -0.01 4.79 7.56
CA LEU A 34 -0.92 3.78 8.07
C LEU A 34 -1.97 3.42 7.04
N VAL A 35 -2.21 2.13 6.90
CA VAL A 35 -3.17 1.58 5.94
C VAL A 35 -4.07 0.59 6.68
N GLU A 36 -5.37 0.85 6.68
CA GLU A 36 -6.39 -0.05 7.20
C GLU A 36 -7.27 -0.52 6.03
N GLU A 37 -7.28 -1.83 5.75
CA GLU A 37 -8.09 -2.41 4.68
C GLU A 37 -9.59 -2.37 5.00
N ILE A 38 -10.40 -2.14 3.98
CA ILE A 38 -11.86 -2.20 4.05
C ILE A 38 -12.32 -3.26 3.05
N LEU A 39 -13.07 -4.25 3.53
CA LEU A 39 -13.68 -5.28 2.70
C LEU A 39 -15.02 -4.81 2.13
N THR A 40 -15.50 -5.50 1.09
CA THR A 40 -16.78 -5.23 0.42
C THR A 40 -18.00 -5.44 1.31
N ASP A 41 -17.87 -6.20 2.40
CA ASP A 41 -18.92 -6.40 3.40
C ASP A 41 -18.94 -5.30 4.49
N GLY A 42 -18.08 -4.28 4.37
CA GLY A 42 -17.94 -3.19 5.34
C GLY A 42 -16.98 -3.49 6.50
N SER A 43 -16.42 -4.70 6.60
CA SER A 43 -15.43 -5.04 7.62
C SER A 43 -14.18 -4.17 7.46
N LYS A 44 -13.75 -3.54 8.56
CA LYS A 44 -12.55 -2.69 8.58
C LYS A 44 -11.45 -3.35 9.39
N ALA A 45 -10.28 -3.53 8.78
CA ALA A 45 -9.08 -4.02 9.42
C ALA A 45 -8.46 -2.92 10.29
N SER A 46 -8.89 -2.81 11.55
CA SER A 46 -8.41 -1.74 12.43
C SER A 46 -7.10 -2.12 13.15
N LEU A 47 -6.15 -1.18 13.22
CA LEU A 47 -4.94 -1.31 14.03
C LEU A 47 -5.22 -1.50 15.52
N LYS A 48 -6.41 -1.12 15.98
CA LYS A 48 -6.86 -1.24 17.38
C LYS A 48 -7.80 -2.42 17.62
N GLN A 49 -7.96 -3.33 16.64
CA GLN A 49 -8.86 -4.47 16.77
C GLN A 49 -8.53 -5.28 18.03
N ALA A 50 -9.54 -5.44 18.87
CA ALA A 50 -9.50 -6.33 20.02
C ALA A 50 -9.68 -7.78 19.56
N TYR A 51 -9.05 -8.70 20.29
CA TYR A 51 -9.27 -10.12 20.11
C TYR A 51 -10.66 -10.51 20.64
N ASN A 52 -11.42 -11.26 19.84
CA ASN A 52 -12.65 -11.91 20.29
C ASN A 52 -12.32 -13.37 20.65
N PRO A 53 -12.49 -13.79 21.93
CA PRO A 53 -12.20 -15.16 22.37
C PRO A 53 -13.02 -16.25 21.67
N SER A 54 -14.16 -15.90 21.08
CA SER A 54 -15.02 -16.83 20.36
C SER A 54 -15.31 -16.29 18.96
N PRO A 55 -14.39 -16.47 17.99
CA PRO A 55 -14.63 -16.09 16.61
C PRO A 55 -15.88 -16.80 16.06
N GLU A 56 -16.88 -16.00 15.66
CA GLU A 56 -18.14 -16.51 15.13
C GLU A 56 -18.00 -17.03 13.68
N GLY A 57 -19.06 -17.58 13.13
CA GLY A 57 -19.13 -18.03 11.74
C GLY A 57 -18.82 -19.51 11.56
N TRP A 58 -18.77 -19.93 10.30
CA TRP A 58 -18.51 -21.32 9.94
C TRP A 58 -17.80 -21.42 8.60
N GLY A 59 -17.02 -22.47 8.45
CA GLY A 59 -16.28 -22.75 7.22
C GLY A 59 -14.87 -23.23 7.50
N ARG A 60 -14.13 -23.41 6.42
CA ARG A 60 -12.81 -24.05 6.44
C ARG A 60 -11.66 -23.05 6.60
N TYR A 61 -11.96 -21.76 6.49
CA TYR A 61 -11.00 -20.67 6.60
C TYR A 61 -11.29 -19.82 7.82
N LEU A 62 -10.25 -19.47 8.56
CA LEU A 62 -10.29 -18.48 9.62
C LEU A 62 -9.85 -17.14 9.03
N LEU A 63 -10.76 -16.18 9.01
CA LEU A 63 -10.42 -14.79 8.73
C LEU A 63 -9.65 -14.25 9.93
N CYS A 64 -8.46 -13.73 9.66
CA CYS A 64 -7.60 -13.10 10.64
C CYS A 64 -7.27 -11.68 10.19
N LEU A 65 -7.13 -10.78 11.16
CA LEU A 65 -6.49 -9.50 10.96
C LEU A 65 -4.98 -9.70 11.04
N LEU A 66 -4.25 -9.28 10.02
CA LEU A 66 -2.80 -9.17 10.00
C LEU A 66 -2.40 -7.70 10.12
N ILE A 67 -1.73 -7.37 11.23
CA ILE A 67 -1.02 -6.11 11.40
C ILE A 67 0.46 -6.38 11.16
N LYS A 68 1.05 -5.73 10.15
CA LYS A 68 2.47 -5.84 9.83
C LYS A 68 3.15 -4.47 9.84
N LYS A 69 4.41 -4.43 10.26
CA LYS A 69 5.25 -3.23 10.21
C LYS A 69 6.53 -3.50 9.44
N ASP A 70 6.85 -2.61 8.50
CA ASP A 70 8.12 -2.63 7.75
C ASP A 70 8.44 -4.00 7.14
N THR A 71 7.42 -4.65 6.58
CA THR A 71 7.48 -6.03 6.10
C THR A 71 6.61 -6.18 4.86
N ASP A 72 7.11 -6.87 3.84
CA ASP A 72 6.34 -7.21 2.64
C ASP A 72 5.18 -8.18 2.93
N THR A 73 4.05 -8.03 2.24
CA THR A 73 2.88 -8.89 2.47
C THR A 73 3.20 -10.36 2.17
N ILE A 74 3.80 -10.67 1.01
CA ILE A 74 4.05 -12.05 0.58
C ILE A 74 5.01 -12.73 1.56
N TYR A 75 6.10 -12.04 1.90
CA TYR A 75 7.06 -12.53 2.90
C TYR A 75 6.40 -12.78 4.28
N ALA A 76 5.49 -11.89 4.72
CA ALA A 76 4.74 -12.09 5.94
C ALA A 76 3.84 -13.35 5.88
N LEU A 77 3.12 -13.57 4.77
CA LEU A 77 2.26 -14.75 4.61
C LEU A 77 3.07 -16.06 4.61
N GLU A 78 4.22 -16.08 3.92
CA GLU A 78 5.10 -17.26 3.90
C GLU A 78 5.62 -17.62 5.30
N ARG A 79 6.01 -16.62 6.08
CA ARG A 79 6.44 -16.84 7.47
C ARG A 79 5.32 -17.37 8.35
N ILE A 80 4.12 -16.82 8.21
CA ILE A 80 2.93 -17.29 8.95
C ILE A 80 2.60 -18.73 8.56
N ALA A 81 2.60 -19.06 7.26
CA ALA A 81 2.32 -20.41 6.79
C ALA A 81 3.33 -21.43 7.34
N LYS A 82 4.63 -21.08 7.30
CA LYS A 82 5.71 -21.90 7.84
C LYS A 82 5.53 -22.16 9.34
N GLU A 83 5.29 -21.13 10.13
CA GLU A 83 5.12 -21.26 11.59
C GLU A 83 3.86 -22.06 11.96
N LEU A 84 2.79 -21.93 11.17
CA LEU A 84 1.58 -22.73 11.33
C LEU A 84 1.70 -24.16 10.78
N GLY A 85 2.78 -24.50 10.07
CA GLY A 85 2.96 -25.80 9.43
C GLY A 85 1.91 -26.10 8.36
N ILE A 86 1.47 -25.07 7.62
CA ILE A 86 0.48 -25.19 6.54
C ILE A 86 1.11 -24.84 5.18
N MET A 87 0.47 -25.29 4.10
CA MET A 87 0.89 -24.91 2.74
C MET A 87 0.66 -23.41 2.50
N SER A 88 1.56 -22.74 1.77
CA SER A 88 1.42 -21.32 1.41
C SER A 88 0.12 -21.02 0.63
N SER A 89 -0.43 -22.01 -0.08
CA SER A 89 -1.73 -21.90 -0.77
C SER A 89 -2.93 -21.77 0.18
N MET A 90 -2.78 -22.14 1.45
CA MET A 90 -3.82 -22.09 2.48
C MET A 90 -3.92 -20.73 3.17
N ILE A 91 -2.99 -19.81 2.91
CA ILE A 91 -3.02 -18.44 3.40
C ILE A 91 -3.18 -17.47 2.23
N ARG A 92 -4.17 -16.58 2.31
CA ARG A 92 -4.45 -15.62 1.24
C ARG A 92 -4.78 -14.24 1.80
N ALA A 93 -4.29 -13.21 1.13
CA ALA A 93 -4.68 -11.83 1.35
C ALA A 93 -5.58 -11.35 0.19
N ALA A 94 -6.44 -10.36 0.44
CA ALA A 94 -7.22 -9.72 -0.63
C ALA A 94 -6.33 -8.82 -1.52
N GLY A 95 -5.24 -8.29 -0.98
CA GLY A 95 -4.24 -7.53 -1.76
C GLY A 95 -2.92 -7.37 -1.01
N ILE A 96 -1.91 -6.93 -1.76
CA ILE A 96 -0.59 -6.57 -1.22
C ILE A 96 -0.65 -5.13 -0.70
N LYS A 97 0.02 -4.85 0.43
CA LYS A 97 0.14 -3.51 1.02
C LYS A 97 1.60 -3.10 1.09
N ASP A 98 1.85 -1.79 1.14
CA ASP A 98 3.19 -1.23 1.25
C ASP A 98 4.04 -1.92 2.31
N ALA A 99 5.28 -2.27 1.96
CA ALA A 99 6.23 -2.86 2.90
C ALA A 99 6.64 -1.84 3.96
N ARG A 100 7.06 -0.63 3.53
CA ARG A 100 7.49 0.49 4.39
C ARG A 100 6.29 1.29 4.91
N ALA A 101 5.49 0.63 5.75
CA ALA A 101 4.27 1.15 6.36
C ALA A 101 3.90 0.33 7.61
N LEU A 102 2.97 0.84 8.41
CA LEU A 102 2.24 0.03 9.39
C LEU A 102 0.84 -0.25 8.84
N THR A 103 0.59 -1.50 8.48
CA THR A 103 -0.60 -1.88 7.71
C THR A 103 -1.42 -2.92 8.47
N ALA A 104 -2.73 -2.73 8.48
CA ALA A 104 -3.73 -3.67 8.93
C ALA A 104 -4.54 -4.17 7.73
N GLN A 105 -4.51 -5.47 7.47
CA GLN A 105 -5.20 -6.12 6.36
C GLN A 105 -5.81 -7.44 6.82
N PHE A 106 -6.84 -7.92 6.13
CA PHE A 106 -7.36 -9.25 6.39
C PHE A 106 -6.59 -10.31 5.61
N ILE A 107 -6.45 -11.47 6.24
CA ILE A 107 -5.94 -12.69 5.63
C ILE A 107 -6.92 -13.82 5.95
N SER A 108 -7.11 -14.75 5.02
CA SER A 108 -7.79 -16.02 5.30
C SER A 108 -6.74 -17.10 5.50
N VAL A 109 -6.87 -17.89 6.57
CA VAL A 109 -5.97 -19.00 6.89
C VAL A 109 -6.78 -20.29 6.99
N GLY A 110 -6.49 -21.26 6.13
CA GLY A 110 -7.25 -22.51 6.05
C GLY A 110 -6.81 -23.56 7.07
N MET A 111 -7.76 -24.36 7.57
CA MET A 111 -7.50 -25.55 8.42
C MET A 111 -6.68 -25.25 9.68
N VAL A 112 -6.92 -24.10 10.32
CA VAL A 112 -6.29 -23.71 11.59
C VAL A 112 -7.33 -23.36 12.64
N THR A 113 -6.97 -23.55 13.90
CA THR A 113 -7.78 -23.09 15.03
C THR A 113 -7.34 -21.68 15.46
N PRO A 114 -8.24 -20.88 16.07
CA PRO A 114 -7.90 -19.57 16.61
C PRO A 114 -6.73 -19.61 17.59
N GLU A 115 -6.65 -20.65 18.43
CA GLU A 115 -5.61 -20.82 19.44
C GLU A 115 -4.22 -20.98 18.79
N LYS A 116 -4.14 -21.73 17.69
CA LYS A 116 -2.89 -21.91 16.94
C LYS A 116 -2.42 -20.61 16.28
N VAL A 117 -3.34 -19.74 15.88
CA VAL A 117 -3.01 -18.42 15.33
C VAL A 117 -2.53 -17.48 16.44
N LEU A 118 -3.16 -17.53 17.61
CA LEU A 118 -2.77 -16.70 18.76
C LEU A 118 -1.43 -17.08 19.37
N SER A 119 -1.01 -18.34 19.25
CA SER A 119 0.29 -18.79 19.72
C SER A 119 1.46 -18.30 18.85
N LEU A 120 1.17 -17.72 17.68
CA LEU A 120 2.20 -17.18 16.79
C LEU A 120 2.91 -15.98 17.43
N ASN A 121 4.22 -16.08 17.52
CA ASN A 121 5.08 -14.97 17.94
C ASN A 121 6.10 -14.65 16.84
N ILE A 122 5.67 -13.84 15.86
CA ILE A 122 6.49 -13.47 14.71
C ILE A 122 6.85 -11.99 14.84
N LYS A 123 8.14 -11.68 15.00
CA LYS A 123 8.64 -10.30 15.10
C LYS A 123 8.12 -9.44 13.94
N GLY A 124 7.49 -8.32 14.28
CA GLY A 124 6.96 -7.34 13.33
C GLY A 124 5.54 -7.63 12.82
N LEU A 125 4.96 -8.78 13.20
CA LEU A 125 3.61 -9.18 12.83
C LEU A 125 2.75 -9.37 14.08
N LYS A 126 1.48 -8.98 13.99
CA LYS A 126 0.43 -9.33 14.95
C LYS A 126 -0.74 -9.89 14.18
N ILE A 127 -1.18 -11.08 14.57
CA ILE A 127 -2.30 -11.77 13.93
C ILE A 127 -3.42 -11.92 14.96
N VAL A 128 -4.64 -11.54 14.60
CA VAL A 128 -5.82 -11.62 15.48
C VAL A 128 -6.92 -12.37 14.75
N PRO A 129 -7.37 -13.54 15.25
CA PRO A 129 -8.55 -14.22 14.72
C PRO A 129 -9.80 -13.32 14.78
N VAL A 130 -10.62 -13.37 13.73
CA VAL A 130 -11.83 -12.54 13.61
C VAL A 130 -13.08 -13.40 13.55
N ARG A 131 -13.18 -14.29 12.55
CA ARG A 131 -14.35 -15.14 12.31
C ARG A 131 -14.02 -16.26 11.33
N PHE A 132 -14.84 -17.30 11.26
CA PHE A 132 -14.76 -18.33 10.24
C PHE A 132 -15.53 -17.94 8.98
N GLU A 133 -14.96 -18.30 7.83
CA GLU A 133 -15.54 -18.11 6.50
C GLU A 133 -15.45 -19.39 5.66
N LYS A 134 -16.41 -19.53 4.73
CA LYS A 134 -16.48 -20.69 3.83
C LYS A 134 -15.41 -20.67 2.76
N GLU A 135 -15.15 -19.48 2.22
CA GLU A 135 -14.24 -19.24 1.10
C GLU A 135 -12.99 -18.50 1.58
N ALA A 136 -11.89 -18.68 0.84
CA ALA A 136 -10.68 -17.90 1.10
C ALA A 136 -10.83 -16.47 0.55
N LEU A 137 -10.07 -15.54 1.12
CA LEU A 137 -10.00 -14.19 0.60
C LEU A 137 -9.45 -14.16 -0.83
N SER A 138 -10.02 -13.26 -1.61
CA SER A 138 -9.63 -12.96 -2.98
C SER A 138 -9.58 -11.44 -3.20
N SER A 139 -9.03 -11.03 -4.34
CA SER A 139 -9.02 -9.62 -4.75
C SER A 139 -10.40 -9.02 -4.97
N ARG A 140 -11.47 -9.83 -5.04
CA ARG A 140 -12.84 -9.33 -5.11
C ARG A 140 -13.40 -8.86 -3.78
N ASN A 141 -12.76 -9.25 -2.67
CA ASN A 141 -13.24 -8.94 -1.33
C ASN A 141 -12.78 -7.55 -0.86
N ILE A 142 -11.86 -6.88 -1.55
CA ILE A 142 -11.39 -5.56 -1.18
C ILE A 142 -12.34 -4.47 -1.71
N TYR A 143 -12.82 -3.60 -0.83
CA TYR A 143 -13.51 -2.37 -1.21
C TYR A 143 -12.52 -1.23 -1.39
N GLY A 144 -11.59 -1.08 -0.44
CA GLY A 144 -10.62 0.00 -0.47
C GLY A 144 -9.67 -0.03 0.73
N ASN A 145 -9.00 1.10 0.95
CA ASN A 145 -8.08 1.27 2.07
C ASN A 145 -8.31 2.64 2.69
N SER A 146 -8.31 2.70 4.02
CA SER A 146 -8.27 3.92 4.79
C SER A 146 -6.82 4.27 5.08
N PHE A 147 -6.38 5.45 4.63
CA PHE A 147 -5.02 5.93 4.83
C PHE A 147 -4.97 6.96 5.94
N ARG A 148 -3.98 6.85 6.81
CA ARG A 148 -3.56 7.95 7.69
C ARG A 148 -2.08 8.23 7.43
N VAL A 149 -1.83 9.40 6.84
CA VAL A 149 -0.49 9.82 6.44
C VAL A 149 -0.04 10.99 7.31
N THR A 150 1.15 10.90 7.87
CA THR A 150 1.81 11.98 8.61
C THR A 150 2.88 12.60 7.73
N ILE A 151 2.76 13.92 7.51
CA ILE A 151 3.76 14.73 6.80
C ILE A 151 4.63 15.41 7.84
N ARG A 152 5.94 15.21 7.76
CA ARG A 152 6.94 15.75 8.70
C ARG A 152 7.85 16.78 8.01
N ASP A 153 8.68 17.45 8.81
CA ASP A 153 9.69 18.41 8.32
C ASP A 153 9.11 19.50 7.41
N ILE A 154 7.97 20.04 7.83
CA ILE A 154 7.31 21.16 7.15
C ILE A 154 7.97 22.47 7.63
N ARG A 155 8.44 23.30 6.70
CA ARG A 155 9.25 24.51 6.99
C ARG A 155 8.48 25.83 6.87
N ILE A 156 7.17 25.79 7.08
CA ILE A 156 6.24 26.93 7.01
C ILE A 156 5.43 27.01 8.31
N SER A 157 4.84 28.17 8.60
CA SER A 157 4.07 28.38 9.84
C SER A 157 2.78 27.53 9.85
N LEU A 158 2.34 27.14 11.05
CA LEU A 158 1.11 26.37 11.23
C LEU A 158 -0.12 27.06 10.62
N SER A 159 -0.26 28.37 10.84
CA SER A 159 -1.34 29.16 10.26
C SER A 159 -1.34 29.12 8.73
N TYR A 160 -0.16 29.12 8.10
CA TYR A 160 -0.03 29.02 6.66
C TYR A 160 -0.36 27.60 6.17
N ILE A 161 0.07 26.56 6.89
CA ILE A 161 -0.29 25.15 6.59
C ILE A 161 -1.81 24.98 6.58
N GLU A 162 -2.50 25.45 7.62
CA GLU A 162 -3.96 25.34 7.73
C GLU A 162 -4.68 26.06 6.59
N ALA A 163 -4.22 27.26 6.22
CA ALA A 163 -4.77 28.02 5.10
C ALA A 163 -4.58 27.29 3.77
N GLN A 164 -3.37 26.79 3.49
CA GLN A 164 -3.07 26.05 2.25
C GLN A 164 -3.87 24.75 2.15
N ILE A 165 -3.93 23.95 3.23
CA ILE A 165 -4.72 22.71 3.25
C ILE A 165 -6.19 23.01 2.98
N LYS A 166 -6.76 24.04 3.62
CA LYS A 166 -8.15 24.42 3.40
C LYS A 166 -8.40 24.83 1.95
N ALA A 167 -7.50 25.60 1.34
CA ALA A 167 -7.61 26.01 -0.06
C ALA A 167 -7.51 24.80 -1.01
N ILE A 168 -6.52 23.92 -0.84
CA ILE A 168 -6.35 22.68 -1.61
C ILE A 168 -7.59 21.80 -1.52
N LEU A 169 -8.10 21.55 -0.32
CA LEU A 169 -9.30 20.73 -0.12
C LEU A 169 -10.53 21.34 -0.81
N ASN A 170 -10.70 22.67 -0.74
CA ASN A 170 -11.79 23.35 -1.43
C ASN A 170 -11.70 23.19 -2.96
N GLU A 171 -10.50 23.27 -3.54
CA GLU A 171 -10.29 23.03 -4.97
C GLU A 171 -10.63 21.59 -5.35
N ILE A 172 -10.15 20.61 -4.58
CA ILE A 172 -10.45 19.19 -4.79
C ILE A 172 -11.96 18.92 -4.70
N TYR A 173 -12.65 19.46 -3.70
CA TYR A 173 -14.09 19.28 -3.54
C TYR A 173 -14.90 19.89 -4.69
N LYS A 174 -14.51 21.09 -5.17
CA LYS A 174 -15.16 21.72 -6.33
C LYS A 174 -15.04 20.89 -7.60
N LEU A 175 -13.95 20.13 -7.74
CA LEU A 175 -13.65 19.30 -8.90
C LEU A 175 -14.15 17.85 -8.75
N GLY A 176 -14.74 17.50 -7.60
CA GLY A 176 -15.33 16.18 -7.37
C GLY A 176 -14.34 15.07 -7.05
N GLY A 177 -13.08 15.40 -6.73
CA GLY A 177 -12.05 14.43 -6.37
C GLY A 177 -10.67 14.77 -6.91
N ILE A 178 -9.79 13.77 -6.95
CA ILE A 178 -8.42 13.87 -7.45
C ILE A 178 -8.24 13.01 -8.71
N PRO A 179 -7.32 13.36 -9.63
CA PRO A 179 -7.04 12.53 -10.79
C PRO A 179 -6.48 11.17 -10.36
N ASN A 180 -7.08 10.09 -10.84
CA ASN A 180 -6.68 8.73 -10.50
C ASN A 180 -5.53 8.23 -11.39
N PHE A 181 -4.35 8.86 -11.26
CA PHE A 181 -3.16 8.46 -12.00
C PHE A 181 -2.48 7.22 -11.41
N PHE A 182 -1.81 6.45 -12.27
CA PHE A 182 -0.82 5.48 -11.82
C PHE A 182 0.44 6.22 -11.37
N GLY A 183 0.83 6.08 -10.10
CA GLY A 183 2.07 6.64 -9.59
C GLY A 183 3.33 5.91 -10.11
N HIS A 184 4.50 6.50 -9.89
CA HIS A 184 5.81 5.99 -10.35
C HIS A 184 6.07 4.51 -9.98
N GLN A 185 5.56 4.04 -8.84
CA GLN A 185 5.69 2.65 -8.39
C GLN A 185 5.12 1.64 -9.40
N ARG A 186 4.14 2.03 -10.22
CA ARG A 186 3.57 1.18 -11.29
C ARG A 186 4.45 1.12 -12.53
N PHE A 187 5.36 2.07 -12.68
CA PHE A 187 6.30 2.13 -13.79
C PHE A 187 7.65 1.47 -13.45
N GLY A 188 7.85 1.11 -12.18
CA GLY A 188 9.09 0.58 -11.61
C GLY A 188 9.77 1.63 -10.72
N THR A 189 9.95 1.31 -9.44
CA THR A 189 10.47 2.26 -8.43
C THR A 189 11.93 2.65 -8.68
N VAL A 190 12.76 1.71 -9.11
CA VAL A 190 14.17 1.99 -9.45
C VAL A 190 14.27 2.57 -10.85
N ARG A 191 13.45 2.08 -11.79
CA ARG A 191 13.46 2.49 -13.19
C ARG A 191 12.03 2.57 -13.72
N PRO A 192 11.49 3.76 -13.98
CA PRO A 192 10.13 3.95 -14.47
C PRO A 192 10.02 3.60 -15.97
N ILE A 193 10.41 2.40 -16.39
CA ILE A 193 10.55 2.00 -17.81
C ILE A 193 9.51 0.98 -18.28
N THR A 194 8.67 0.44 -17.40
CA THR A 194 7.76 -0.67 -17.77
C THR A 194 6.79 -0.28 -18.90
N HIS A 195 6.39 0.98 -18.97
CA HIS A 195 5.55 1.49 -20.06
C HIS A 195 6.26 1.56 -21.41
N LEU A 196 7.59 1.76 -21.42
CA LEU A 196 8.41 1.75 -22.63
C LEU A 196 8.56 0.32 -23.15
N VAL A 197 8.85 -0.63 -22.26
CA VAL A 197 8.88 -2.07 -22.60
C VAL A 197 7.53 -2.50 -23.17
N GLY A 198 6.43 -2.17 -22.49
CA GLY A 198 5.08 -2.47 -22.95
C GLY A 198 4.76 -1.87 -24.33
N ARG A 199 5.22 -0.64 -24.60
CA ARG A 199 5.08 0.00 -25.93
C ARG A 199 5.74 -0.80 -27.04
N TYR A 200 6.93 -1.36 -26.81
CA TYR A 200 7.64 -2.14 -27.83
C TYR A 200 7.00 -3.52 -28.05
N ILE A 201 6.54 -4.17 -26.98
CA ILE A 201 5.78 -5.42 -27.06
C ILE A 201 4.53 -5.24 -27.94
N ILE A 202 3.74 -4.19 -27.70
CA ILE A 202 2.53 -3.91 -28.50
C ILE A 202 2.85 -3.65 -29.97
N LYS A 203 4.03 -3.11 -30.27
CA LYS A 203 4.51 -2.88 -31.65
C LYS A 203 5.09 -4.13 -32.32
N GLY A 204 5.19 -5.26 -31.61
CA GLY A 204 5.85 -6.48 -32.10
C GLY A 204 7.37 -6.38 -32.15
N ASP A 205 7.97 -5.33 -31.58
CA ASP A 205 9.42 -5.10 -31.58
C ASP A 205 10.03 -5.71 -30.31
N VAL A 206 10.09 -7.04 -30.27
CA VAL A 206 10.55 -7.81 -29.10
C VAL A 206 12.02 -7.52 -28.79
N GLU A 207 12.85 -7.30 -29.81
CA GLU A 207 14.26 -6.96 -29.64
C GLU A 207 14.42 -5.62 -28.90
N LYS A 208 13.70 -4.57 -29.31
CA LYS A 208 13.73 -3.31 -28.55
C LYS A 208 13.12 -3.43 -27.16
N ALA A 209 12.11 -4.29 -26.97
CA ALA A 209 11.53 -4.52 -25.65
C ALA A 209 12.59 -5.10 -24.69
N ASP A 210 13.36 -6.10 -25.14
CA ASP A 210 14.42 -6.74 -24.37
C ASP A 210 15.58 -5.77 -24.07
N LEU A 211 16.06 -5.06 -25.09
CA LEU A 211 17.12 -4.05 -24.94
C LEU A 211 16.73 -2.89 -23.99
N THR A 212 15.43 -2.58 -23.92
CA THR A 212 14.92 -1.54 -23.02
C THR A 212 14.87 -1.99 -21.56
N ASN A 213 15.01 -3.29 -21.29
CA ASN A 213 15.06 -3.88 -19.95
C ASN A 213 16.47 -4.39 -19.58
N PRO A 214 17.53 -3.54 -19.59
CA PRO A 214 18.89 -4.02 -19.33
C PRO A 214 19.05 -4.47 -17.87
N ALA A 215 19.73 -5.59 -17.68
CA ALA A 215 19.88 -6.29 -16.40
C ALA A 215 20.61 -5.49 -15.29
N GLU A 216 21.43 -4.50 -15.62
CA GLU A 216 22.23 -3.74 -14.65
C GLU A 216 21.54 -2.45 -14.25
N SER A 217 21.43 -2.15 -12.95
CA SER A 217 20.73 -0.99 -12.34
C SER A 217 21.52 0.34 -12.40
N VAL A 218 20.80 1.46 -12.57
CA VAL A 218 21.29 2.83 -12.35
C VAL A 218 20.42 3.38 -11.24
N GLU A 219 21.02 3.78 -10.13
CA GLU A 219 20.31 4.27 -8.95
C GLU A 219 19.69 5.66 -9.23
N PHE A 220 18.37 5.74 -9.12
CA PHE A 220 17.68 7.02 -9.02
C PHE A 220 17.36 7.27 -7.54
N SER A 221 17.68 8.47 -7.04
CA SER A 221 17.42 8.80 -5.64
C SER A 221 15.91 8.81 -5.35
N ASN A 222 15.43 7.85 -4.58
CA ASN A 222 14.09 7.87 -3.98
C ASN A 222 14.01 9.02 -2.96
N SER A 223 13.72 10.23 -3.43
CA SER A 223 13.52 11.35 -2.53
C SER A 223 12.16 11.21 -1.85
N SER A 224 12.16 10.98 -0.54
CA SER A 224 10.96 11.05 0.32
C SER A 224 10.49 12.49 0.54
N TYR A 225 11.14 13.44 -0.14
CA TYR A 225 10.82 14.86 -0.16
C TYR A 225 9.58 15.08 -1.01
N ILE A 226 8.60 15.77 -0.43
CA ILE A 226 7.51 16.39 -1.15
C ILE A 226 7.96 17.83 -1.37
N PRO A 227 8.33 18.21 -2.61
CA PRO A 227 8.56 19.59 -2.94
C PRO A 227 7.32 20.46 -2.66
N PRO A 228 7.52 21.74 -2.34
CA PRO A 228 6.41 22.66 -2.07
C PRO A 228 5.49 22.93 -3.28
N TRP A 229 5.76 22.33 -4.44
CA TRP A 229 4.91 22.40 -5.63
C TRP A 229 4.15 21.10 -5.94
N ILE A 230 4.33 20.02 -5.16
CA ILE A 230 3.55 18.79 -5.31
C ILE A 230 2.24 18.94 -4.53
N VAL A 231 1.12 18.70 -5.22
CA VAL A 231 -0.23 18.47 -4.65
C VAL A 231 -0.82 17.19 -5.24
#